data_AF-M1EB30-F1
#
_entry.id   AF-M1EB30-F1
#
_cell.length_a   1.000
_cell.length_b   1.000
_cell.length_c   1.000
_cell.angle_alpha   90.00
_cell.angle_beta   90.00
_cell.angle_gamma   90.00
#
_symmetry.space_group_name_H-M   'P 1'
#
loop_
_entity.id
_entity.type
_entity.pdbx_description
1 polymer ?
#
loop_
_entity_poly.entity_id
_entity_poly.type
_entity_poly.pdbx_seq_one_letter_code
_entity_poly.pdbx_strand_id
1 'polypeptide(L)'
;MAPPSESGADALLPDLPKGPLQAYRSRASFCWKELALFLEGEDVLRLKKTIFSTLENDPLFAHSGEELCLEKCRELNFLRCQRLLELSFLSMEDMVASPVLV
;
A
#
# COMPACT_ATOMS: atom_id res chain seq x y z
N MET A 1 -24.77 -9.89 18.71
CA MET A 1 -23.72 -9.77 17.69
C MET A 1 -23.16 -8.38 17.87
N ALA A 2 -21.99 -8.25 18.51
CA ALA A 2 -21.38 -6.94 18.72
C ALA A 2 -20.86 -6.42 17.37
N PRO A 3 -21.01 -5.13 17.04
CA PRO A 3 -20.43 -4.59 15.82
C PRO A 3 -18.90 -4.76 15.92
N PRO A 4 -18.23 -5.25 14.86
CA PRO A 4 -16.79 -5.20 14.82
C PRO A 4 -16.37 -3.74 14.91
N SER A 5 -15.34 -3.46 15.69
CA SER A 5 -14.81 -2.12 15.96
C SER A 5 -14.46 -1.39 14.66
N GLU A 6 -15.40 -0.60 14.13
CA GLU A 6 -15.26 0.18 12.89
C GLU A 6 -14.09 1.19 12.96
N SER A 7 -13.66 1.55 14.17
CA SER A 7 -12.63 2.55 14.41
C SER A 7 -11.20 2.15 13.98
N GLY A 8 -10.90 0.87 13.79
CA GLY A 8 -9.56 0.39 13.39
C GLY A 8 -9.37 0.24 11.89
N ALA A 9 -10.35 -0.37 11.21
CA ALA A 9 -10.28 -0.66 9.79
C ALA A 9 -10.38 0.61 8.93
N ASP A 10 -11.19 1.58 9.32
CA ASP A 10 -11.34 2.85 8.58
C ASP A 10 -10.08 3.70 8.62
N ALA A 11 -9.29 3.61 9.70
CA ALA A 11 -8.00 4.27 9.78
C ALA A 11 -6.97 3.60 8.87
N LEU A 12 -6.99 2.27 8.71
CA LEU A 12 -6.05 1.54 7.85
C LEU A 12 -6.43 1.61 6.37
N LEU A 13 -7.72 1.56 6.05
CA LEU A 13 -8.26 1.51 4.70
C LEU A 13 -9.20 2.70 4.48
N PRO A 14 -8.70 3.82 3.91
CA PRO A 14 -9.54 4.98 3.66
C PRO A 14 -10.60 4.69 2.58
N ASP A 15 -11.65 5.50 2.56
CA ASP A 15 -12.69 5.38 1.55
C ASP A 15 -12.14 5.65 0.15
N LEU A 16 -12.59 4.83 -0.81
CA LEU A 16 -12.22 4.97 -2.21
C LEU A 16 -12.74 6.31 -2.77
N PRO A 17 -12.01 6.94 -3.71
CA PRO A 17 -12.42 8.21 -4.28
C PRO A 17 -13.78 8.08 -4.98
N LYS A 18 -14.65 9.07 -4.73
CA LYS A 18 -15.95 9.19 -5.39
C LYS A 18 -15.76 9.51 -6.86
N GLY A 19 -16.57 8.92 -7.74
CA GLY A 19 -16.42 9.04 -9.18
C GLY A 19 -17.35 8.13 -9.97
N PRO A 20 -17.18 8.01 -11.30
CA PRO A 20 -18.08 7.24 -12.16
C PRO A 20 -18.16 5.75 -11.78
N LEU A 21 -17.12 5.22 -11.13
CA LEU A 21 -17.09 3.85 -10.64
C LEU A 21 -17.86 3.62 -9.33
N GLN A 22 -18.29 4.67 -8.64
CA GLN A 22 -18.97 4.56 -7.34
C GLN A 22 -20.27 3.75 -7.42
N ALA A 23 -21.07 3.97 -8.46
CA ALA A 23 -22.33 3.24 -8.67
C ALA A 23 -22.13 1.72 -8.80
N TYR A 24 -20.95 1.29 -9.25
CA TYR A 24 -20.59 -0.12 -9.33
C TYR A 24 -20.07 -0.65 -7.99
N ARG A 25 -19.20 0.13 -7.31
CA ARG A 25 -18.66 -0.25 -6.00
C ARG A 25 -19.77 -0.40 -4.94
N SER A 26 -20.79 0.45 -4.98
CA SER A 26 -21.92 0.40 -4.04
C SER A 26 -22.83 -0.81 -4.23
N ARG A 27 -22.68 -1.58 -5.32
CA ARG A 27 -23.45 -2.81 -5.55
C ARG A 27 -22.87 -4.03 -4.82
N ALA A 28 -21.70 -3.88 -4.19
CA ALA A 28 -21.11 -4.95 -3.40
C ALA A 28 -22.05 -5.32 -2.24
N SER A 29 -22.28 -6.63 -2.06
CA SER A 29 -23.10 -7.15 -0.96
C SER A 29 -22.31 -7.39 0.33
N PHE A 30 -21.05 -6.94 0.38
CA PHE A 30 -20.13 -7.14 1.50
C PHE A 30 -19.21 -5.92 1.67
N CYS A 31 -18.62 -5.77 2.86
CA CYS A 31 -17.64 -4.73 3.15
C CYS A 31 -16.26 -5.12 2.59
N TRP A 32 -15.73 -4.34 1.65
CA TRP A 32 -14.43 -4.63 1.04
C TRP A 32 -13.26 -4.49 2.04
N LYS A 33 -13.41 -3.65 3.08
CA LYS A 33 -12.39 -3.46 4.13
C LYS A 33 -12.27 -4.72 5.00
N GLU A 34 -13.41 -5.33 5.34
CA GLU A 34 -13.43 -6.62 6.04
C GLU A 34 -12.85 -7.74 5.18
N LEU A 35 -13.16 -7.76 3.88
CA LEU A 35 -12.56 -8.73 2.96
C LEU A 35 -11.03 -8.57 2.90
N ALA A 36 -10.52 -7.35 2.80
CA ALA A 36 -9.09 -7.09 2.78
C ALA A 36 -8.41 -7.56 4.09
N LEU A 37 -9.02 -7.25 5.24
CA LEU A 37 -8.54 -7.73 6.54
C LEU A 37 -8.53 -9.26 6.63
N PHE A 38 -9.57 -9.92 6.12
CA PHE A 38 -9.66 -11.38 6.11
C PHE A 38 -8.59 -12.02 5.22
N LEU A 39 -8.32 -11.44 4.04
CA LEU A 39 -7.37 -12.00 3.07
C LEU A 39 -5.91 -11.81 3.48
N GLU A 40 -5.57 -10.66 4.06
CA GLU A 40 -4.17 -10.27 4.25
C GLU A 40 -3.77 -10.19 5.73
N GLY A 41 -4.71 -9.98 6.63
CA GLY A 41 -4.43 -9.68 8.03
C GLY A 41 -4.04 -8.22 8.27
N GLU A 42 -4.17 -7.79 9.52
CA GLU A 42 -3.95 -6.37 9.89
C GLU A 42 -2.48 -5.93 9.73
N ASP A 43 -1.54 -6.79 10.11
CA ASP A 43 -0.10 -6.46 10.07
C ASP A 43 0.40 -6.19 8.65
N VAL A 44 0.00 -7.03 7.69
CA VAL A 44 0.32 -6.87 6.28
C VAL A 44 -0.30 -5.60 5.72
N LEU A 45 -1.56 -5.30 6.06
CA LEU A 45 -2.23 -4.08 5.61
C LEU A 45 -1.57 -2.81 6.17
N ARG A 46 -1.13 -2.84 7.43
CA ARG A 46 -0.40 -1.74 8.06
C ARG A 46 0.97 -1.51 7.40
N LEU A 47 1.68 -2.60 7.09
CA LEU A 47 2.93 -2.54 6.35
C LEU A 47 2.72 -1.95 4.95
N LYS A 48 1.77 -2.49 4.18
CA LYS A 48 1.42 -1.98 2.83
C LYS A 48 1.06 -0.51 2.86
N LYS A 49 0.23 -0.07 3.82
CA LYS A 49 -0.11 1.34 3.98
C LYS A 49 1.14 2.19 4.20
N THR A 50 2.04 1.76 5.07
CA THR A 50 3.29 2.48 5.37
C THR A 50 4.16 2.59 4.12
N ILE A 51 4.33 1.49 3.38
CA ILE A 51 5.09 1.47 2.12
C ILE A 51 4.46 2.42 1.11
N PHE A 52 3.18 2.25 0.78
CA PHE A 52 2.53 3.05 -0.26
C PHE A 52 2.46 4.53 0.09
N SER A 53 2.09 4.89 1.34
CA SER A 53 2.10 6.29 1.76
C SER A 53 3.51 6.89 1.72
N THR A 54 4.55 6.14 2.05
CA THR A 54 5.94 6.65 1.97
C THR A 54 6.36 6.90 0.52
N LEU A 55 6.07 5.96 -0.38
CA LEU A 55 6.45 6.07 -1.79
C LEU A 55 5.61 7.10 -2.55
N GLU A 56 4.32 7.23 -2.26
CA GLU A 56 3.44 8.24 -2.87
C GLU A 56 3.91 9.67 -2.58
N ASN A 57 4.52 9.90 -1.40
CA ASN A 57 5.03 11.19 -1.00
C ASN A 57 6.49 11.44 -1.43
N ASP A 58 7.18 10.45 -1.99
CA ASP A 58 8.56 10.59 -2.45
C ASP A 58 8.60 10.91 -3.95
N PRO A 59 9.06 12.12 -4.35
CA PRO A 59 9.06 12.55 -5.75
C PRO A 59 9.92 11.66 -6.66
N LEU A 60 10.87 10.90 -6.11
CA LEU A 60 11.67 9.95 -6.88
C LEU A 60 10.81 8.82 -7.47
N PHE A 61 9.70 8.48 -6.81
CA PHE A 61 8.75 7.44 -7.24
C PHE A 61 7.58 7.99 -8.06
N ALA A 62 7.48 9.32 -8.21
CA ALA A 62 6.47 9.92 -9.06
C ALA A 62 6.62 9.44 -10.51
N HIS A 63 5.48 9.23 -11.18
CA HIS A 63 5.46 8.84 -12.58
C HIS A 63 5.89 10.01 -13.47
N SER A 64 6.88 9.79 -14.33
CA SER A 64 7.22 10.76 -15.37
C SER A 64 6.16 10.67 -16.47
N GLY A 65 5.43 11.75 -16.74
CA GLY A 65 4.46 11.81 -17.85
C GLY A 65 5.10 11.75 -19.24
N GLU A 66 6.42 11.59 -19.33
CA GLU A 66 7.22 11.52 -20.53
C GLU A 66 7.90 10.15 -20.65
N GLU A 67 8.08 9.68 -21.89
CA GLU A 67 8.81 8.45 -22.17
C GLU A 67 10.32 8.70 -22.01
N LEU A 68 10.94 7.96 -21.10
CA LEU A 68 12.35 8.07 -20.77
C LEU A 68 13.19 7.19 -21.70
N CYS A 69 14.38 7.69 -22.09
CA CYS A 69 15.36 6.83 -22.76
C CYS A 69 15.91 5.76 -21.81
N LEU A 70 16.49 4.69 -22.36
CA LEU A 70 17.00 3.56 -21.58
C LEU A 70 18.02 3.97 -20.51
N GLU A 71 18.90 4.93 -20.80
CA GLU A 71 19.90 5.42 -19.85
C GLU A 71 19.25 6.10 -18.65
N LYS A 72 18.29 7.00 -18.87
CA LYS A 72 17.53 7.66 -17.81
C LYS A 72 16.71 6.66 -16.99
N CYS A 73 16.11 5.66 -17.63
CA CYS A 73 15.42 4.58 -16.91
C CYS A 73 16.36 3.83 -15.96
N ARG A 74 17.59 3.52 -16.40
CA ARG A 74 18.58 2.83 -15.57
C ARG A 74 19.03 3.69 -14.40
N GLU A 75 19.33 4.96 -14.64
CA GLU A 75 19.72 5.91 -13.60
C GLU A 75 18.60 6.07 -12.55
N LEU A 76 17.36 6.31 -13.00
CA LEU A 76 16.21 6.44 -12.12
C LEU A 76 15.94 5.17 -11.31
N ASN A 77 16.05 3.99 -11.92
CA ASN A 77 15.89 2.72 -11.22
C ASN A 77 16.98 2.51 -10.17
N PHE A 78 18.24 2.87 -10.47
CA PHE A 78 19.32 2.79 -9.49
C PHE A 78 19.02 3.67 -8.27
N LEU A 79 18.64 4.93 -8.50
CA LEU A 79 18.28 5.85 -7.41
C LEU A 79 17.10 5.32 -6.58
N ARG A 80 16.05 4.80 -7.23
CA ARG A 80 14.89 4.20 -6.55
C ARG A 80 15.29 2.98 -5.71
N CYS A 81 16.16 2.12 -6.22
CA CYS A 81 16.66 0.96 -5.49
C CYS A 81 17.45 1.39 -4.26
N GLN A 82 18.36 2.36 -4.40
CA GLN A 82 19.10 2.91 -3.28
C GLN A 82 18.14 3.48 -2.21
N ARG A 83 17.14 4.25 -2.66
CA ARG A 83 16.14 4.84 -1.75
C ARG A 83 15.32 3.78 -1.02
N LEU A 84 14.93 2.70 -1.68
CA LEU A 84 14.22 1.58 -1.04
C LEU A 84 15.07 0.92 0.06
N LEU A 85 16.38 0.75 -0.17
CA LEU A 85 17.29 0.20 0.83
C LEU A 85 17.43 1.12 2.05
N GLU A 86 17.47 2.44 1.83
CA GLU A 86 17.53 3.45 2.91
C GLU A 86 16.26 3.49 3.77
N LEU A 87 15.09 3.26 3.17
CA LEU A 87 13.81 3.28 3.88
C LEU A 87 13.61 2.09 4.81
N SER A 88 14.28 0.96 4.54
CA SER A 88 14.34 -0.23 5.41
C SER A 88 12.99 -0.59 6.06
N PHE A 89 11.94 -0.78 5.24
CA PHE A 89 10.57 -0.99 5.73
C PHE A 89 10.37 -2.21 6.64
N LEU A 90 11.26 -3.20 6.53
CA LEU A 90 11.29 -4.38 7.39
C LEU A 90 12.72 -4.60 7.87
N SER A 91 12.87 -4.84 9.17
CA SER A 91 14.10 -5.37 9.72
C SER A 91 14.16 -6.89 9.55
N MET A 92 15.36 -7.47 9.67
CA MET A 92 15.52 -8.92 9.71
C MET A 92 14.74 -9.54 10.88
N GLU A 93 14.58 -8.81 11.98
CA GLU A 93 13.82 -9.27 13.14
C GLU A 93 12.32 -9.37 12.82
N ASP A 94 11.76 -8.39 12.11
CA ASP A 94 10.37 -8.39 11.66
C ASP A 94 10.07 -9.56 10.70
N MET A 95 11.01 -9.84 9.79
CA MET A 95 10.90 -10.94 8.83
C MET A 95 10.95 -12.31 9.52
N VAL A 96 11.75 -12.46 10.58
CA VAL A 96 11.84 -13.70 11.36
C VAL A 96 10.62 -13.86 12.28
N ALA A 97 10.15 -12.78 12.89
CA ALA A 97 9.00 -12.79 13.78
C ALA A 97 7.70 -13.12 13.05
N SER A 98 7.56 -12.69 11.79
CA SER A 98 6.36 -12.97 10.99
C SER A 98 6.74 -13.31 9.54
N PRO A 99 6.89 -14.61 9.21
CA PRO A 99 7.23 -15.06 7.86
C PRO A 99 6.18 -14.71 6.80
N VAL A 100 4.96 -14.35 7.21
CA VAL A 100 3.86 -13.94 6.31
C VAL A 100 3.99 -12.49 5.83
N LEU A 101 4.93 -11.71 6.37
CA LEU A 101 5.25 -10.36 5.91
C LEU A 101 6.19 -10.33 4.68
N VAL A 102 6.74 -11.49 4.29
CA VAL A 102 7.76 -11.65 3.23
C VAL A 102 7.20 -12.38 2.02
#